data_AF-A0A1Z4LR56-F1
#
_entry.id   AF-A0A1Z4LR56-F1
#
_cell.length_a   1.000
_cell.length_b   1.000
_cell.length_c   1.000
_cell.angle_alpha   90.00
_cell.angle_beta   90.00
_cell.angle_gamma   90.00
#
_symmetry.space_group_name_H-M   'P 1'
#
loop_
_entity.id
_entity.type
_entity.pdbx_description
1 polymer ?
#
loop_
_entity_poly.entity_id
_entity_poly.type
_entity_poly.pdbx_seq_one_letter_code
_entity_poly.pdbx_strand_id
1 'polypeptide(L)'
;MIRIETETIIPASPEQIWDILIDFESYPEWNPMILEVTGKPEIGAKLKLKVSAPDNSGRKYSFQAVIVNNQPSEMLAWKGGVPGILSGFHYWKLSSCHSGTRLVHGEDFFGLYAWFMGSERIMSLKPAYENMNVALNERVSTLN
;
A
#
# COMPACT_ATOMS: atom_id res chain seq x y z
N MET A 1 -7.53 5.10 -16.53
CA MET A 1 -7.12 4.66 -15.18
C MET A 1 -6.90 3.17 -15.28
N ILE A 2 -5.84 2.65 -14.70
CA ILE A 2 -5.59 1.20 -14.61
C ILE A 2 -5.48 0.88 -13.13
N ARG A 3 -6.18 -0.16 -12.66
CA ARG A 3 -6.29 -0.51 -11.24
C ARG A 3 -5.63 -1.85 -10.98
N ILE A 4 -4.86 -1.92 -9.90
CA ILE A 4 -4.55 -3.17 -9.21
C ILE A 4 -5.41 -3.22 -7.95
N GLU A 5 -6.09 -4.34 -7.74
CA GLU A 5 -6.85 -4.60 -6.53
C GLU A 5 -6.62 -6.05 -6.10
N THR A 6 -6.39 -6.22 -4.81
CA THR A 6 -6.17 -7.49 -4.13
C THR A 6 -7.08 -7.57 -2.92
N GLU A 7 -7.42 -8.78 -2.52
CA GLU A 7 -8.26 -9.04 -1.37
C GLU A 7 -7.73 -10.26 -0.62
N THR A 8 -7.69 -10.17 0.71
CA THR A 8 -7.37 -11.30 1.57
C THR A 8 -8.09 -11.19 2.91
N ILE A 9 -8.11 -12.29 3.67
CA ILE A 9 -8.57 -12.31 5.06
C ILE A 9 -7.35 -12.47 5.95
N ILE A 10 -7.20 -11.57 6.91
CA ILE A 10 -6.16 -11.62 7.95
C ILE A 10 -6.85 -11.99 9.27
N PRO A 11 -6.40 -13.03 10.01
CA PRO A 11 -7.01 -13.51 11.24
C PRO A 11 -6.63 -12.62 12.44
N ALA A 12 -6.95 -11.32 12.34
CA ALA A 12 -6.80 -10.32 13.38
C ALA A 12 -7.89 -9.26 13.28
N SER A 13 -8.07 -8.47 14.33
CA SER A 13 -9.04 -7.38 14.33
C SER A 13 -8.59 -6.23 13.43
N PRO A 14 -9.54 -5.41 12.92
CA PRO A 14 -9.19 -4.23 12.12
C PRO A 14 -8.26 -3.27 12.86
N GLU A 15 -8.39 -3.15 14.18
CA GLU A 15 -7.54 -2.33 15.06
C GLU A 15 -6.09 -2.82 15.07
N GLN A 16 -5.86 -4.13 15.20
CA GLN A 16 -4.49 -4.69 15.20
C GLN A 16 -3.79 -4.43 13.86
N ILE A 17 -4.51 -4.60 12.76
CA ILE A 17 -3.97 -4.33 11.41
C ILE A 17 -3.74 -2.83 11.24
N TRP A 18 -4.67 -2.01 11.73
CA TRP A 18 -4.58 -0.57 11.67
C TRP A 18 -3.33 -0.03 12.33
N ASP A 19 -3.02 -0.49 13.55
CA ASP A 19 -1.83 -0.08 14.30
C ASP A 19 -0.53 -0.33 13.49
N ILE A 20 -0.46 -1.44 12.76
CA ILE A 20 0.68 -1.74 11.87
C ILE A 20 0.70 -0.81 10.65
N LEU A 21 -0.46 -0.53 10.05
CA LEU A 21 -0.56 0.33 8.86
C LEU A 21 -0.21 1.79 9.16
N ILE A 22 -0.44 2.30 10.38
CA ILE A 22 -0.08 3.67 10.74
C ILE A 22 1.32 3.80 11.37
N ASP A 23 1.94 2.69 11.76
CA ASP A 23 3.31 2.64 12.25
C ASP A 23 4.33 2.64 11.09
N PHE A 24 4.47 3.80 10.47
CA PHE A 24 5.37 4.04 9.33
C PHE A 24 6.84 3.74 9.61
N GLU A 25 7.29 3.85 10.87
CA GLU A 25 8.67 3.59 11.25
C GLU A 25 9.03 2.11 11.15
N SER A 26 8.06 1.22 11.42
CA SER A 26 8.24 -0.24 11.35
C SER A 26 8.09 -0.82 9.94
N TYR A 27 7.71 -0.05 8.92
CA TYR A 27 7.57 -0.53 7.54
C TYR A 27 8.78 -1.31 7.00
N PRO A 28 10.05 -0.88 7.23
CA PRO A 28 11.22 -1.61 6.75
C PRO A 28 11.35 -3.04 7.32
N GLU A 29 10.70 -3.32 8.45
CA GLU A 29 10.78 -4.62 9.12
C GLU A 29 9.89 -5.69 8.49
N TRP A 30 8.79 -5.28 7.83
CA TRP A 30 7.78 -6.21 7.34
C TRP A 30 7.38 -5.98 5.88
N ASN A 31 7.49 -4.76 5.35
CA ASN A 31 6.95 -4.46 4.03
C ASN A 31 8.00 -4.69 2.92
N PRO A 32 7.80 -5.67 2.01
CA PRO A 32 8.79 -5.99 0.98
C PRO A 32 8.91 -4.92 -0.12
N MET A 33 7.90 -4.06 -0.27
CA MET A 33 7.83 -3.05 -1.33
C MET A 33 8.11 -1.65 -0.81
N ILE A 34 7.53 -1.26 0.33
CA ILE A 34 7.68 0.07 0.92
C ILE A 34 8.80 0.02 1.96
N LEU A 35 9.97 0.52 1.57
CA LEU A 35 11.20 0.40 2.35
C LEU A 35 11.36 1.52 3.39
N GLU A 36 10.67 2.64 3.22
CA GLU A 36 10.69 3.78 4.13
C GLU A 36 9.47 4.65 3.89
N VAL A 37 8.82 5.10 4.96
CA VAL A 37 7.78 6.12 4.92
C VAL A 37 8.10 7.17 5.99
N THR A 38 8.38 8.40 5.57
CA THR A 38 8.54 9.53 6.48
C THR A 38 7.34 10.45 6.36
N GLY A 39 6.69 10.73 7.49
CA GLY A 39 5.54 11.62 7.58
C GLY A 39 4.64 11.23 8.74
N LYS A 40 3.43 11.79 8.76
CA LYS A 40 2.42 11.42 9.76
C LYS A 40 1.20 10.80 9.07
N PRO A 41 0.55 9.81 9.70
CA PRO A 41 -0.72 9.27 9.24
C PRO A 41 -1.84 10.27 9.57
N GLU A 42 -1.86 11.45 8.94
CA GLU A 42 -2.86 12.49 9.16
C GLU A 42 -3.37 12.99 7.81
N ILE A 43 -4.69 13.21 7.65
CA ILE A 43 -5.25 13.71 6.38
C ILE A 43 -4.54 15.02 5.96
N GLY A 44 -4.09 15.08 4.71
CA GLY A 44 -3.35 16.22 4.15
C GLY A 44 -1.85 16.22 4.46
N ALA A 45 -1.36 15.33 5.32
CA ALA A 45 0.07 15.20 5.59
C ALA A 45 0.85 14.75 4.35
N LYS A 46 2.01 15.36 4.14
CA LYS A 46 2.95 14.97 3.08
C LYS A 46 3.81 13.80 3.56
N LEU A 47 3.89 12.77 2.74
CA LEU A 47 4.76 11.63 2.93
C LEU A 47 5.95 11.71 1.97
N LYS A 48 7.11 11.26 2.43
CA LYS A 48 8.24 10.86 1.57
C LYS A 48 8.33 9.35 1.64
N LEU A 49 8.27 8.69 0.48
CA LEU A 49 8.36 7.25 0.38
C LEU A 49 9.64 6.85 -0.32
N LYS A 50 10.21 5.72 0.09
CA LYS A 50 11.21 4.96 -0.65
C LYS A 50 10.66 3.57 -0.89
N VAL A 51 10.57 3.16 -2.15
CA VAL A 51 10.00 1.88 -2.54
C VAL A 51 10.98 1.07 -3.38
N SER A 52 10.91 -0.25 -3.24
CA SER A 52 11.44 -1.19 -4.22
C SER A 52 10.49 -1.28 -5.40
N ALA A 53 11.04 -1.36 -6.61
CA ALA A 53 10.25 -1.49 -7.83
C ALA A 53 9.45 -2.80 -7.80
N PRO A 54 8.12 -2.77 -8.05
CA PRO A 54 7.28 -3.97 -8.04
C PRO A 54 7.47 -4.86 -9.28
N ASP A 55 8.38 -4.50 -10.19
CA ASP A 55 8.69 -5.21 -11.44
C ASP A 55 9.85 -6.21 -11.31
N ASN A 56 10.27 -6.53 -10.08
CA ASN A 56 11.41 -7.40 -9.75
C ASN A 56 12.76 -6.94 -10.33
N SER A 57 12.88 -5.69 -10.81
CA SER A 57 14.14 -5.22 -11.38
C SER A 57 15.20 -4.87 -10.32
N GLY A 58 14.86 -4.93 -9.04
CA GLY A 58 15.71 -4.48 -7.92
C GLY A 58 15.95 -2.96 -7.86
N ARG A 59 15.28 -2.17 -8.71
CA ARG A 59 15.40 -0.70 -8.70
C ARG A 59 14.68 -0.14 -7.48
N LYS A 60 15.16 1.00 -6.98
CA LYS A 60 14.55 1.71 -5.86
C LYS A 60 14.22 3.13 -6.28
N TYR A 61 13.09 3.64 -5.82
CA TYR A 61 12.62 4.99 -6.15
C TYR A 61 12.14 5.71 -4.90
N SER A 62 12.31 7.04 -4.92
CA SER A 62 11.72 7.90 -3.91
C SER A 62 10.72 8.85 -4.54
N PHE A 63 9.61 9.07 -3.85
CA PHE A 63 8.57 9.99 -4.30
C PHE A 63 7.82 10.62 -3.12
N GLN A 64 7.00 11.62 -3.42
CA GLN A 64 6.13 12.26 -2.43
C GLN A 64 4.69 11.80 -2.63
N ALA A 65 3.98 11.65 -1.51
CA ALA A 65 2.54 11.41 -1.49
C ALA A 65 1.87 12.32 -0.47
N VAL A 66 0.54 12.37 -0.50
CA VAL A 66 -0.29 13.06 0.47
C VAL A 66 -1.33 12.07 0.98
N ILE A 67 -1.50 11.98 2.30
CA ILE A 67 -2.62 11.22 2.89
C ILE A 67 -3.93 11.87 2.45
N VAL A 68 -4.79 11.10 1.81
CA VAL A 68 -6.09 11.56 1.31
C VAL A 68 -7.26 10.88 2.01
N ASN A 69 -7.02 9.78 2.72
CA ASN A 69 -8.00 9.16 3.62
C ASN A 69 -7.25 8.59 4.84
N ASN A 70 -7.76 8.89 6.02
CA ASN A 70 -7.44 8.21 7.26
C ASN A 70 -8.74 8.09 8.07
N GLN A 71 -9.34 6.91 8.01
CA GLN A 71 -10.47 6.48 8.83
C GLN A 71 -9.97 5.33 9.72
N PRO A 72 -9.77 5.57 11.03
CA PRO A 72 -9.24 4.57 11.94
C PRO A 72 -9.94 3.22 11.80
N SER A 73 -9.15 2.15 11.67
CA SER A 73 -9.61 0.77 11.54
C SER A 73 -10.50 0.46 10.33
N GLU A 74 -10.63 1.40 9.38
CA GLU A 74 -11.50 1.26 8.21
C GLU A 74 -10.76 1.52 6.89
N MET A 75 -10.00 2.63 6.79
CA MET A 75 -9.36 3.00 5.53
C MET A 75 -8.16 3.91 5.70
N LEU A 76 -7.03 3.52 5.09
CA LEU A 76 -5.87 4.38 4.90
C LEU A 76 -5.63 4.53 3.40
N ALA A 77 -5.46 5.75 2.93
CA ALA A 77 -5.09 5.99 1.54
C ALA A 77 -4.21 7.21 1.36
N TRP A 78 -3.28 7.13 0.42
CA TRP A 78 -2.49 8.26 -0.02
C TRP A 78 -2.46 8.36 -1.55
N LYS A 79 -2.25 9.59 -2.01
CA LYS A 79 -2.09 9.89 -3.42
C LYS A 79 -0.72 10.50 -3.65
N GLY A 80 0.04 9.95 -4.57
CA GLY A 80 1.41 10.42 -4.81
C GLY A 80 2.04 9.79 -6.03
N GLY A 81 3.34 10.02 -6.16
CA GLY A 81 4.15 9.43 -7.21
C GLY A 81 5.16 10.43 -7.75
N VAL A 82 5.82 10.06 -8.84
CA VAL A 82 6.80 10.92 -9.51
C VAL A 82 6.09 11.71 -10.60
N PRO A 83 5.99 13.06 -10.49
CA PRO A 83 5.32 13.89 -11.49
C PRO A 83 5.88 13.63 -12.89
N GLY A 84 4.98 13.38 -13.85
CA GLY A 84 5.34 13.09 -15.24
C GLY A 84 5.76 11.63 -15.52
N ILE A 85 5.96 10.79 -14.49
CA ILE A 85 6.32 9.38 -14.65
C ILE A 85 5.20 8.46 -14.15
N LEU A 86 4.80 8.51 -12.89
CA LEU A 86 3.73 7.64 -12.41
C LEU A 86 3.07 8.29 -11.21
N SER A 87 1.74 8.30 -11.19
CA SER A 87 0.98 8.74 -10.03
C SER A 87 -0.05 7.68 -9.67
N GLY A 88 -0.17 7.40 -8.39
CA GLY A 88 -1.03 6.37 -7.83
C GLY A 88 -1.90 6.92 -6.70
N PHE A 89 -3.11 6.37 -6.59
CA PHE A 89 -3.90 6.40 -5.36
C PHE A 89 -3.81 5.02 -4.74
N HIS A 90 -3.02 4.89 -3.69
CA HIS A 90 -2.77 3.65 -2.98
C HIS A 90 -3.70 3.60 -1.75
N TYR A 91 -4.33 2.45 -1.50
CA TYR A 91 -5.29 2.32 -0.41
C TYR A 91 -5.28 0.93 0.23
N TRP A 92 -5.55 0.93 1.54
CA TRP A 92 -5.94 -0.23 2.34
C TRP A 92 -7.34 0.04 2.90
N LYS A 93 -8.24 -0.91 2.73
CA LYS A 93 -9.58 -0.91 3.31
C LYS A 93 -9.74 -2.13 4.19
N LEU A 94 -10.16 -1.91 5.42
CA LEU A 94 -10.37 -2.92 6.43
C LEU A 94 -11.87 -3.03 6.70
N SER A 95 -12.34 -4.26 6.82
CA SER A 95 -13.72 -4.55 7.22
C SER A 95 -13.73 -5.81 8.07
N SER A 96 -14.36 -5.75 9.23
CA SER A 96 -14.50 -6.94 10.09
C SER A 96 -15.32 -8.02 9.38
N CYS A 97 -14.91 -9.28 9.53
CA CYS A 97 -15.62 -10.45 9.06
C CYS A 97 -15.53 -11.59 10.08
N HIS A 98 -16.27 -12.69 9.86
CA HIS A 98 -16.36 -13.80 10.82
C HIS A 98 -14.99 -14.40 11.21
N SER A 99 -14.03 -14.40 10.29
CA SER A 99 -12.70 -15.02 10.46
C SER A 99 -11.56 -14.02 10.69
N GLY A 100 -11.88 -12.76 11.00
CA GLY A 100 -10.89 -11.70 11.25
C GLY A 100 -11.24 -10.42 10.50
N THR A 101 -10.32 -9.95 9.66
CA THR A 101 -10.48 -8.74 8.87
C THR A 101 -10.32 -9.04 7.38
N ARG A 102 -11.31 -8.64 6.60
CA ARG A 102 -11.22 -8.57 5.15
C ARG A 102 -10.44 -7.31 4.78
N LEU A 103 -9.25 -7.51 4.21
CA LEU A 103 -8.39 -6.46 3.67
C LEU A 103 -8.61 -6.37 2.17
N VAL A 104 -9.02 -5.20 1.69
CA VAL A 104 -8.95 -4.83 0.26
C VAL A 104 -7.83 -3.82 0.08
N HIS A 105 -6.82 -4.18 -0.69
CA HIS A 105 -5.61 -3.39 -0.89
C HIS A 105 -5.35 -3.22 -2.38
N GLY A 106 -5.07 -1.99 -2.81
CA GLY A 106 -4.83 -1.73 -4.21
C GLY A 106 -4.26 -0.35 -4.51
N GLU A 107 -4.06 -0.12 -5.81
CA GLU A 107 -3.57 1.14 -6.34
C GLU A 107 -4.23 1.47 -7.67
N ASP A 108 -4.78 2.69 -7.75
CA ASP A 108 -5.27 3.28 -8.99
C ASP A 108 -4.17 4.11 -9.64
N PHE A 109 -3.69 3.69 -10.80
CA PHE A 109 -2.67 4.39 -11.57
C PHE A 109 -3.29 5.41 -12.52
N PHE A 110 -2.73 6.62 -12.49
CA PHE A 110 -3.13 7.77 -13.28
C PHE A 110 -1.97 8.32 -14.13
N GLY A 111 -2.34 9.11 -15.14
CA GLY A 111 -1.40 9.82 -16.01
C GLY A 111 -1.12 9.13 -17.34
N LEU A 112 -0.55 9.90 -18.27
CA LEU A 112 -0.24 9.45 -19.63
C LEU A 112 0.73 8.26 -19.65
N TYR A 113 1.69 8.23 -18.71
CA TYR A 113 2.66 7.15 -18.64
C TYR A 113 2.03 5.81 -18.23
N ALA A 114 1.03 5.81 -17.34
CA ALA A 114 0.27 4.60 -17.03
C ALA A 114 -0.42 4.04 -18.28
N TRP A 115 -0.88 4.93 -19.19
CA TRP A 115 -1.42 4.51 -20.49
C TRP A 115 -0.33 3.94 -21.41
N PHE A 116 0.85 4.56 -21.44
CA PHE A 116 1.99 4.04 -22.21
C PHE A 116 2.52 2.69 -21.71
N MET A 117 2.48 2.43 -20.40
CA MET A 117 2.88 1.13 -19.84
C MET A 117 1.95 0.00 -20.28
N GLY A 118 0.67 0.30 -20.56
CA GLY A 118 -0.34 -0.68 -20.92
C GLY A 118 -0.89 -1.44 -19.71
N SER A 119 -2.14 -1.92 -19.84
CA SER A 119 -2.84 -2.66 -18.77
C SER A 119 -2.12 -3.93 -18.36
N GLU A 120 -1.56 -4.68 -19.31
CA GLU A 120 -0.87 -5.94 -19.03
C GLU A 120 0.35 -5.74 -18.12
N ARG A 121 1.15 -4.71 -18.37
CA ARG A 121 2.34 -4.41 -17.58
C ARG A 121 2.02 -3.89 -16.18
N ILE A 122 0.93 -3.14 -16.03
CA ILE A 122 0.46 -2.74 -14.70
C ILE A 122 -0.06 -3.97 -13.96
N MET A 123 -0.85 -4.83 -14.61
CA MET A 123 -1.37 -6.04 -13.98
C MET A 123 -0.27 -7.03 -13.59
N SER A 124 0.87 -7.05 -14.30
CA SER A 124 2.02 -7.88 -13.89
C SER A 124 2.65 -7.45 -12.56
N LEU A 125 2.31 -6.26 -12.04
CA LEU A 125 2.76 -5.80 -10.72
C LEU A 125 1.88 -6.34 -9.57
N LYS A 126 0.70 -6.91 -9.87
CA LYS A 126 -0.24 -7.44 -8.87
C LYS A 126 0.40 -8.38 -7.83
N PRO A 127 1.32 -9.30 -8.18
CA PRO A 127 1.98 -10.16 -7.20
C PRO A 127 2.75 -9.40 -6.12
N ALA A 128 3.27 -8.20 -6.39
CA ALA A 128 3.94 -7.39 -5.38
C ALA A 128 2.96 -6.89 -4.29
N TYR A 129 1.72 -6.59 -4.66
CA TYR A 129 0.65 -6.20 -3.73
C TYR A 129 0.17 -7.39 -2.90
N GLU A 130 0.07 -8.57 -3.53
CA GLU A 130 -0.25 -9.82 -2.83
C GLU A 130 0.84 -10.18 -1.82
N ASN A 131 2.12 -10.05 -2.19
CA ASN A 131 3.23 -10.29 -1.27
C ASN A 131 3.25 -9.32 -0.08
N MET A 132 2.85 -8.06 -0.29
CA MET A 132 2.68 -7.13 0.82
C MET A 132 1.59 -7.58 1.79
N ASN A 133 0.47 -8.12 1.29
CA ASN A 133 -0.59 -8.64 2.13
C ASN A 133 -0.15 -9.87 2.94
N VAL A 134 0.64 -10.75 2.33
CA VAL A 134 1.25 -11.90 3.01
C VAL A 134 2.16 -11.42 4.14
N ALA A 135 3.03 -10.46 3.87
CA ALA A 135 3.96 -9.95 4.87
C ALA A 135 3.24 -9.18 6.00
N LEU A 136 2.15 -8.48 5.70
CA LEU A 136 1.29 -7.86 6.71
C LEU A 136 0.65 -8.92 7.62
N ASN A 137 0.14 -10.01 7.05
CA ASN A 137 -0.42 -11.13 7.81
C ASN A 137 0.64 -11.81 8.71
N GLU A 138 1.86 -11.97 8.20
CA GLU A 138 2.99 -12.47 8.99
C GLU A 138 3.32 -11.53 10.15
N ARG A 139 3.43 -10.21 9.89
CA ARG A 139 3.70 -9.20 10.94
C ARG A 139 2.65 -9.24 12.05
N VAL A 140 1.37 -9.30 11.69
CA VAL A 140 0.27 -9.48 12.64
C VAL A 140 0.49 -10.71 13.53
N SER A 141 0.88 -11.83 12.92
CA SER A 141 1.10 -13.10 13.64
C SER A 141 2.29 -13.03 14.60
N THR A 142 3.29 -12.18 14.36
CA THR A 142 4.46 -12.00 15.24
C THR A 142 4.23 -11.08 16.43
N LEU A 143 3.19 -10.24 16.39
CA LEU A 143 2.87 -9.29 17.46
C LEU A 143 1.81 -9.82 18.44
N ASN A 144 1.28 -11.02 18.17
CA ASN A 144 0.26 -11.71 18.97
C ASN A 144 0.84 -12.74 19.93
#